data_AF-A0A932B0U8-F1
#
_entry.id   AF-A0A932B0U8-F1
#
_cell.length_a   1.000
_cell.length_b   1.000
_cell.length_c   1.000
_cell.angle_alpha   90.00
_cell.angle_beta   90.00
_cell.angle_gamma   90.00
#
_symmetry.space_group_name_H-M   'P 1'
#
loop_
_entity.id
_entity.type
_entity.pdbx_description
1 polymer ?
#
loop_
_entity_poly.entity_id
_entity_poly.type
_entity_poly.pdbx_seq_one_letter_code
_entity_poly.pdbx_strand_id
1 'polypeptide(L)'
;MTESNKPVDPDLERILRRKAEFEAPESPERVAERKRNSARCGHVKRKLRAGKRLEGELLEFAISVVDPRTGIPEKLRAGQKLDDYEMHLMFDMYLLHARLA
;
A
#
# COMPACT_ATOMS: atom_id res chain seq x y z
N MET A 1 31.82 -1.22 44.83
CA MET A 1 32.01 -0.23 43.76
C MET A 1 30.65 -0.06 43.11
N THR A 2 29.91 0.98 43.50
CA THR A 2 28.57 1.26 43.00
C THR A 2 28.72 2.00 41.67
N GLU A 3 28.37 1.34 40.57
CA GLU A 3 28.32 1.98 39.26
C GLU A 3 27.39 3.19 39.33
N SER A 4 27.99 4.36 39.19
CA SER A 4 27.31 5.64 39.22
C SER A 4 26.45 5.71 37.96
N ASN A 5 25.13 5.55 38.13
CA ASN A 5 24.14 5.74 37.08
C ASN A 5 24.12 7.23 36.72
N LYS A 6 25.03 7.65 35.84
CA LYS A 6 25.08 9.04 35.36
C LYS A 6 23.78 9.34 34.61
N PRO A 7 23.20 10.54 34.78
CA PRO A 7 22.00 10.92 34.05
C PRO A 7 22.30 10.85 32.55
N VAL A 8 21.55 10.02 31.84
CA VAL A 8 21.58 9.94 30.38
C VAL A 8 21.11 11.29 29.85
N ASP A 9 21.84 11.85 28.88
CA ASP A 9 21.45 13.09 28.21
C ASP A 9 19.98 12.97 27.75
N PRO A 10 19.08 13.88 28.17
CA PRO A 10 17.67 13.84 27.79
C PRO A 10 17.45 13.79 26.27
N ASP A 11 18.34 14.37 25.49
CA ASP A 11 18.29 14.32 24.03
C ASP A 11 18.66 12.92 23.50
N LEU A 12 19.59 12.23 24.15
CA LEU A 12 19.94 10.85 23.83
C LEU A 12 18.79 9.89 24.16
N GLU A 13 18.11 10.06 25.30
CA GLU A 13 16.90 9.28 25.61
C GLU A 13 15.79 9.50 24.57
N ARG A 14 15.57 10.75 24.16
CA ARG A 14 14.60 11.09 23.11
C ARG A 14 14.94 10.40 21.78
N ILE A 15 16.23 10.38 21.40
CA ILE A 15 16.70 9.74 20.17
C ILE A 15 16.52 8.22 20.24
N LEU A 16 16.94 7.59 21.35
CA LEU A 16 16.81 6.15 21.56
C LEU A 16 15.35 5.71 21.57
N ARG A 17 14.46 6.49 22.19
CA ARG A 17 13.02 6.24 22.18
C ARG A 17 12.43 6.30 20.77
N ARG A 18 12.74 7.36 20.00
CA ARG A 18 12.27 7.47 18.61
C ARG A 18 12.79 6.33 17.72
N LYS A 19 14.05 5.93 17.92
CA LYS A 19 14.63 4.79 17.22
C LYS A 19 13.89 3.50 17.56
N ALA A 20 13.64 3.24 18.84
CA ALA A 20 12.88 2.07 19.29
C ALA A 20 11.43 2.08 18.76
N GLU A 21 10.78 3.24 18.71
CA GLU A 21 9.44 3.40 18.12
C GLU A 21 9.44 3.12 16.61
N PHE A 22 10.49 3.52 15.88
CA PHE A 22 10.63 3.26 14.44
C PHE A 22 11.00 1.81 14.13
N GLU A 23 11.85 1.20 14.94
CA GLU A 23 12.28 -0.20 14.80
C GLU A 23 11.27 -1.20 15.39
N ALA A 24 10.25 -0.71 16.08
CA ALA A 24 9.20 -1.54 16.65
C ALA A 24 8.58 -2.43 15.55
N PRO A 25 8.52 -3.75 15.76
CA PRO A 25 7.92 -4.63 14.78
C PRO A 25 6.46 -4.25 14.56
N GLU A 26 6.03 -4.25 13.30
CA GLU A 26 4.62 -4.09 12.98
C GLU A 26 3.78 -5.16 13.68
N SER A 27 2.59 -4.75 14.14
CA SER A 27 1.60 -5.70 14.64
C SER A 27 1.28 -6.79 13.59
N PRO A 28 1.00 -8.03 13.99
CA PRO A 28 0.63 -9.10 13.07
C PRO A 28 -0.55 -8.76 12.14
N GLU A 29 -1.51 -7.98 12.65
CA GLU A 29 -2.68 -7.51 11.90
C GLU A 29 -2.29 -6.62 10.72
N ARG A 30 -1.43 -5.63 10.96
CA ARG A 30 -0.88 -4.75 9.90
C ARG A 30 -0.09 -5.53 8.85
N VAL A 31 0.70 -6.51 9.30
CA VAL A 31 1.45 -7.38 8.38
C VAL A 31 0.51 -8.20 7.51
N ALA A 32 -0.56 -8.76 8.08
CA ALA A 32 -1.56 -9.53 7.35
C ALA A 32 -2.33 -8.66 6.35
N GLU A 33 -2.74 -7.46 6.76
CA GLU A 33 -3.42 -6.48 5.91
C GLU A 33 -2.56 -6.09 4.69
N ARG A 34 -1.29 -5.71 4.90
CA ARG A 34 -0.37 -5.38 3.81
C ARG A 34 -0.17 -6.54 2.84
N LYS A 35 -0.06 -7.78 3.35
CA LYS A 35 0.06 -8.98 2.52
C LYS A 35 -1.19 -9.19 1.68
N ARG A 36 -2.38 -9.03 2.26
CA ARG A 36 -3.66 -9.09 1.55
C ARG A 36 -3.75 -8.02 0.46
N ASN A 37 -3.39 -6.77 0.76
CA ASN A 37 -3.37 -5.68 -0.23
C ASN A 37 -2.39 -5.95 -1.36
N SER A 38 -1.18 -6.43 -1.05
CA SER A 38 -0.20 -6.86 -2.06
C SER A 38 -0.75 -7.95 -2.98
N ALA A 39 -1.43 -8.95 -2.43
CA ALA A 39 -2.03 -10.03 -3.21
C ALA A 39 -3.14 -9.52 -4.14
N ARG A 40 -4.04 -8.64 -3.66
CA ARG A 40 -5.09 -8.01 -4.47
C ARG A 40 -4.49 -7.16 -5.59
N CYS A 41 -3.50 -6.31 -5.29
CA CYS A 41 -2.79 -5.52 -6.29
C CYS A 41 -2.16 -6.40 -7.39
N GLY A 42 -1.50 -7.48 -7.00
CA GLY A 42 -0.94 -8.44 -7.95
C GLY A 42 -2.00 -9.10 -8.82
N HIS A 43 -3.18 -9.41 -8.25
CA HIS A 43 -4.29 -9.99 -8.99
C HIS A 43 -4.85 -8.99 -10.03
N VAL A 44 -5.08 -7.73 -9.64
CA VAL A 44 -5.49 -6.66 -10.57
C VAL A 44 -4.48 -6.54 -11.73
N LYS A 45 -3.18 -6.41 -11.43
CA LYS A 45 -2.12 -6.30 -12.46
C LYS A 45 -2.16 -7.45 -13.45
N ARG A 46 -2.27 -8.70 -12.98
CA ARG A 46 -2.30 -9.89 -13.85
C ARG A 46 -3.53 -9.91 -14.76
N LYS A 47 -4.72 -9.58 -14.24
CA LYS A 47 -5.96 -9.57 -15.01
C LYS A 47 -5.94 -8.49 -16.10
N LEU A 48 -5.56 -7.27 -15.76
CA LEU A 48 -5.50 -6.15 -16.70
C LEU A 48 -4.45 -6.38 -17.80
N ARG A 49 -3.25 -6.89 -17.45
CA ARG A 49 -2.24 -7.28 -18.46
C ARG A 49 -2.72 -8.37 -19.42
N ALA A 50 -3.56 -9.29 -18.93
CA ALA A 50 -4.16 -10.33 -19.76
C ALA A 50 -5.36 -9.82 -20.58
N GLY A 51 -5.70 -8.52 -20.51
CA GLY A 51 -6.87 -7.95 -21.17
C GLY A 51 -8.21 -8.50 -20.64
N LYS A 52 -8.22 -9.06 -19.42
CA LYS A 52 -9.42 -9.62 -18.80
C LYS A 52 -10.12 -8.58 -17.95
N ARG A 53 -11.45 -8.52 -18.00
CA ARG A 53 -12.22 -7.64 -17.12
C ARG A 53 -12.07 -8.04 -15.65
N LEU A 54 -12.17 -7.06 -14.77
CA LEU A 54 -12.25 -7.26 -13.32
C LEU A 54 -13.72 -7.45 -12.94
N GLU A 55 -13.96 -8.25 -11.89
CA GLU A 55 -15.31 -8.58 -11.44
C GLU A 55 -15.36 -8.64 -9.91
N GLY A 56 -16.56 -8.46 -9.35
CA GLY A 56 -16.84 -8.60 -7.92
C GLY A 56 -15.91 -7.76 -7.04
N GLU A 57 -15.45 -8.35 -5.93
CA GLU A 57 -14.58 -7.67 -4.96
C GLU A 57 -13.24 -7.17 -5.53
N LEU A 58 -12.79 -7.72 -6.66
CA LEU A 58 -11.55 -7.29 -7.30
C LEU A 58 -11.77 -6.01 -8.12
N LEU A 59 -12.94 -5.87 -8.75
CA LEU A 59 -13.37 -4.64 -9.40
C LEU A 59 -13.56 -3.52 -8.38
N GLU A 60 -14.30 -3.80 -7.29
CA GLU A 60 -14.54 -2.81 -6.22
C GLU A 60 -13.24 -2.31 -5.62
N PHE A 61 -12.29 -3.22 -5.36
CA PHE A 61 -10.96 -2.84 -4.88
C PHE A 61 -10.20 -1.97 -5.88
N ALA A 62 -10.20 -2.30 -7.16
CA ALA A 62 -9.49 -1.51 -8.17
C ALA A 62 -10.10 -0.11 -8.29
N ILE A 63 -11.42 0.03 -8.17
CA ILE A 63 -12.10 1.33 -8.18
C ILE A 63 -11.77 2.12 -6.90
N SER A 64 -11.72 1.48 -5.73
CA SER A 64 -11.53 2.18 -4.45
C SER A 64 -10.15 2.84 -4.30
N VAL A 65 -9.16 2.42 -5.09
CA VAL A 65 -7.77 2.92 -5.01
C VAL A 65 -7.41 3.92 -6.12
N VAL A 66 -8.29 4.12 -7.08
CA VAL A 66 -8.08 5.02 -8.23
C VAL A 66 -8.69 6.39 -7.92
N ASP A 67 -8.05 7.47 -8.39
CA ASP A 67 -8.63 8.81 -8.29
C ASP A 67 -9.96 8.87 -9.07
N PRO A 68 -11.10 9.17 -8.42
CA PRO A 68 -12.42 9.19 -9.04
C PRO A 68 -12.59 10.30 -10.08
N ARG A 69 -11.67 11.25 -10.18
CA ARG A 69 -11.67 12.32 -11.20
C ARG A 69 -11.09 11.86 -12.53
N THR A 70 -10.49 10.68 -12.59
CA THR A 70 -10.03 10.06 -13.84
C THR A 70 -11.15 9.26 -14.49
N GLY A 71 -11.03 8.94 -15.78
CA GLY A 71 -11.98 8.06 -16.49
C GLY A 71 -11.74 6.55 -16.28
N ILE A 72 -10.73 6.18 -15.47
CA ILE A 72 -10.37 4.79 -15.22
C ILE A 72 -11.50 4.02 -14.52
N PRO A 73 -12.15 4.54 -13.45
CA PRO A 73 -13.23 3.82 -12.78
C PRO A 73 -14.38 3.44 -13.73
N GLU A 74 -14.79 4.35 -14.61
CA GLU A 74 -15.86 4.14 -15.59
C GLU A 74 -15.46 3.06 -16.60
N LYS A 75 -14.21 3.11 -17.09
CA LYS A 75 -13.66 2.07 -17.98
C LYS A 75 -13.63 0.71 -17.31
N LEU A 76 -13.20 0.63 -16.04
CA LEU A 76 -13.18 -0.62 -15.28
C LEU A 76 -14.59 -1.19 -15.09
N ARG A 77 -15.57 -0.36 -14.71
CA ARG A 77 -16.99 -0.78 -14.58
C ARG A 77 -17.56 -1.27 -15.90
N ALA A 78 -17.21 -0.61 -17.01
CA ALA A 78 -17.63 -0.99 -18.35
C ALA A 78 -16.84 -2.19 -18.92
N GLY A 79 -15.81 -2.68 -18.23
CA GLY A 79 -14.91 -3.73 -18.73
C GLY A 79 -14.09 -3.32 -19.95
N GLN A 80 -13.92 -2.02 -20.17
CA GLN A 80 -13.12 -1.47 -21.25
C GLN A 80 -11.62 -1.64 -20.96
N LYS A 81 -10.83 -1.72 -22.03
CA LYS A 81 -9.37 -1.71 -21.90
C LYS A 81 -8.91 -0.33 -21.46
N LEU A 82 -7.97 -0.32 -20.53
CA LEU A 82 -7.18 0.86 -20.22
C LEU A 82 -6.14 1.06 -21.33
N ASP A 83 -5.90 2.31 -21.71
CA ASP A 83 -4.79 2.64 -22.59
C ASP A 83 -3.43 2.57 -21.85
N ASP A 84 -2.33 2.75 -22.58
CA ASP A 84 -0.98 2.60 -22.01
C ASP A 84 -0.70 3.60 -20.88
N TYR A 85 -1.24 4.82 -20.98
CA TYR A 85 -1.07 5.84 -19.95
C TYR A 85 -1.89 5.50 -18.70
N GLU A 86 -3.14 5.08 -18.87
CA GLU A 86 -4.00 4.62 -17.79
C GLU A 86 -3.45 3.36 -17.11
N MET A 87 -2.84 2.45 -17.87
CA MET A 87 -2.15 1.28 -17.34
C MET A 87 -0.94 1.68 -16.48
N HIS A 88 -0.18 2.69 -16.91
CA HIS A 88 0.91 3.24 -16.10
C HIS A 88 0.40 3.85 -14.79
N LEU A 89 -0.64 4.71 -14.85
CA LEU A 89 -1.26 5.29 -13.66
C LEU A 89 -1.79 4.20 -12.70
N MET A 90 -2.51 3.21 -13.24
CA MET A 90 -3.02 2.07 -12.48
C MET A 90 -1.90 1.31 -11.77
N PHE A 91 -0.81 0.99 -12.47
CA PHE A 91 0.21 0.09 -11.93
C PHE A 91 1.24 0.75 -11.05
N ASP A 92 1.69 1.94 -11.43
CA ASP A 92 2.87 2.57 -10.88
C ASP A 92 2.52 3.71 -9.92
N MET A 93 1.28 4.20 -9.96
CA MET A 93 0.74 5.10 -8.94
C MET A 93 -0.27 4.40 -8.04
N TYR A 94 -1.48 4.10 -8.55
CA TYR A 94 -2.61 3.72 -7.69
C TYR A 94 -2.37 2.41 -6.92
N LEU A 95 -2.02 1.33 -7.62
CA LEU A 95 -1.73 0.05 -6.97
C LEU A 95 -0.44 0.08 -6.15
N LEU A 96 0.51 0.97 -6.48
CA LEU A 96 1.73 1.13 -5.66
C LEU A 96 1.36 1.73 -4.31
N HIS A 97 0.62 2.83 -4.29
CA HIS A 97 0.18 3.46 -3.05
C HIS A 97 -0.73 2.55 -2.22
N ALA A 98 -1.67 1.85 -2.85
CA ALA A 98 -2.53 0.88 -2.16
C ALA A 98 -1.75 -0.30 -1.54
N ARG A 99 -0.58 -0.65 -2.08
CA ARG A 99 0.29 -1.71 -1.52
C ARG A 99 1.07 -1.23 -0.30
N LEU A 100 1.40 0.05 -0.26
CA LEU A 100 2.24 0.67 0.78
C LEU A 100 1.43 1.26 1.94
N ALA A 101 0.12 1.46 1.74
CA ALA A 101 -0.85 1.81 2.79
C ALA A 101 -1.16 0.61 3.69
#